data_AF-A0AA41U3E2-F1
#
_entry.id   AF-A0AA41U3E2-F1
#
_cell.length_a   1.000
_cell.length_b   1.000
_cell.length_c   1.000
_cell.angle_alpha   90.00
_cell.angle_beta   90.00
_cell.angle_gamma   90.00
#
_symmetry.space_group_name_H-M   'P 1'
#
loop_
_entity.id
_entity.type
_entity.pdbx_description
1 polymer ?
#
loop_
_entity_poly.entity_id
_entity_poly.type
_entity_poly.pdbx_seq_one_letter_code
_entity_poly.pdbx_strand_id
1 'polypeptide(L)'
;MPWLVRAAWYLVLAMMLTAAAWSIAHRLMAWGMRPELAWGISLMFDGSALVCAEYARRAITRGTPAGLPRAAILAFVTASGVITYTHGHAVGGVPAGIAFASTSLLAELLFELNRRDLRDTERHARGLVPEMLPRIPLVAWVMFPAESWRTLRRAVGARLATLDPVSAETPDAPADTPGHANGTVRAAVRAAAATMPEATAEDIAEKLAEVRIDVDADTVRTVLGQQDSRSVEVTDLSEGTISATVRDCVRLGVRDVEDIVRAVHKVHGSEVPRDTVTRTLRRIS
;
A
#
# COMPACT_ATOMS: atom_id res chain seq x y z
N MET A 1 10.13 34.50 -4.67
CA MET A 1 10.65 33.40 -3.83
C MET A 1 11.12 32.16 -4.60
N PRO A 2 10.43 31.61 -5.62
CA PRO A 2 10.87 30.37 -6.28
C PRO A 2 12.15 30.50 -7.14
N TRP A 3 12.48 31.71 -7.61
CA TRP A 3 13.66 31.93 -8.45
C TRP A 3 14.98 31.86 -7.66
N LEU A 4 15.00 32.30 -6.39
CA LEU A 4 16.17 32.21 -5.52
C LEU A 4 16.53 30.76 -5.19
N VAL A 5 15.52 29.94 -4.92
CA VAL A 5 15.71 28.49 -4.67
C VAL A 5 16.28 27.81 -5.91
N ARG A 6 15.75 28.12 -7.10
CA ARG A 6 16.28 27.59 -8.37
C ARG A 6 17.71 28.05 -8.62
N ALA A 7 18.00 29.34 -8.41
CA ALA A 7 19.35 29.88 -8.57
C ALA A 7 20.35 29.23 -7.62
N ALA A 8 20.00 29.06 -6.35
CA ALA A 8 20.81 28.35 -5.37
C ALA A 8 21.05 26.89 -5.79
N TRP A 9 20.02 26.21 -6.31
CA TRP A 9 20.14 24.84 -6.79
C TRP A 9 21.09 24.73 -7.99
N TYR A 10 20.95 25.62 -8.99
CA TYR A 10 21.85 25.66 -10.14
C TYR A 10 23.29 26.01 -9.75
N LEU A 11 23.47 26.92 -8.79
CA LEU A 11 24.79 27.25 -8.25
C LEU A 11 25.45 26.04 -7.60
N VAL A 12 24.74 25.35 -6.70
CA VAL A 12 25.24 24.15 -6.02
C VAL A 12 25.57 23.06 -7.06
N LEU A 13 24.68 22.82 -8.02
CA LEU A 13 24.91 21.86 -9.09
C LEU A 13 26.17 22.23 -9.91
N ALA A 14 26.32 23.49 -10.30
CA ALA A 14 27.48 23.95 -11.06
C ALA A 14 28.78 23.79 -10.27
N MET A 15 28.78 24.09 -8.97
CA MET A 15 29.94 23.88 -8.10
C MET A 15 30.28 22.39 -7.98
N MET A 16 29.28 21.52 -7.80
CA MET A 16 29.49 20.06 -7.73
C MET A 16 30.02 19.49 -9.05
N LEU A 17 29.47 19.90 -10.19
CA LEU A 17 29.93 19.50 -11.52
C LEU A 17 31.37 19.98 -11.77
N THR A 18 31.69 21.22 -11.40
CA THR A 18 33.04 21.75 -11.57
C THR A 18 34.05 20.98 -10.72
N ALA A 19 33.71 20.68 -9.47
CA ALA A 19 34.57 19.90 -8.57
C ALA A 19 34.74 18.45 -9.05
N ALA A 20 33.66 17.81 -9.52
CA ALA A 20 33.70 16.48 -10.11
C ALA A 20 34.58 16.47 -11.37
N ALA A 21 34.39 17.44 -12.25
CA ALA A 21 35.14 17.55 -13.48
C ALA A 21 36.64 17.76 -13.22
N TRP A 22 36.96 18.64 -12.28
CA TRP A 22 38.33 18.84 -11.82
C TRP A 22 38.95 17.55 -11.27
N SER A 23 38.23 16.83 -10.41
CA SER A 23 38.72 15.59 -9.79
C SER A 23 39.00 14.49 -10.83
N ILE A 24 38.11 14.30 -11.81
CA ILE A 24 38.27 13.29 -12.87
C ILE A 24 39.40 13.69 -13.81
N ALA A 25 39.41 14.94 -14.29
CA ALA A 25 40.43 15.44 -15.20
C ALA A 25 41.83 15.36 -14.57
N HIS A 26 41.98 15.74 -13.30
CA HIS A 26 43.25 15.66 -12.59
C HIS A 26 43.78 14.23 -12.52
N ARG A 27 42.92 13.27 -12.26
CA ARG A 27 43.32 11.85 -12.23
C ARG A 27 43.67 11.31 -13.61
N LEU A 28 42.89 11.65 -14.65
CA LEU A 28 43.19 11.27 -16.03
C LEU A 28 44.56 11.81 -16.46
N MET A 29 44.87 13.06 -16.09
CA MET A 29 46.20 13.65 -16.34
C MET A 29 47.30 12.92 -15.56
N ALA A 30 47.05 12.50 -14.31
CA ALA A 30 47.99 11.68 -13.55
C ALA A 30 48.26 10.30 -14.18
N TRP A 31 47.34 9.78 -14.99
CA TRP A 31 47.55 8.58 -15.82
C TRP A 31 48.24 8.85 -17.16
N GLY A 32 48.76 10.06 -17.38
CA GLY A 32 49.48 10.43 -18.60
C GLY A 32 48.58 10.91 -19.74
N MET A 33 47.30 11.15 -19.51
CA MET A 33 46.40 11.69 -20.52
C MET A 33 46.68 13.17 -20.77
N ARG A 34 46.63 13.58 -22.04
CA ARG A 34 46.72 14.99 -22.44
C ARG A 34 45.59 15.82 -21.81
N PRO A 35 45.85 17.07 -21.38
CA PRO A 35 44.88 17.89 -20.65
C PRO A 35 43.60 18.15 -21.44
N GLU A 36 43.69 18.32 -22.77
CA GLU A 36 42.52 18.59 -23.62
C GLU A 36 41.56 17.39 -23.64
N LEU A 37 42.12 16.17 -23.69
CA LEU A 37 41.34 14.93 -23.65
C LEU A 37 40.80 14.65 -22.24
N ALA A 38 41.59 14.92 -21.20
CA ALA A 38 41.18 14.71 -19.81
C ALA A 38 39.96 15.56 -19.44
N TRP A 39 39.99 16.86 -19.78
CA TRP A 39 38.85 17.76 -19.60
C TRP A 39 37.66 17.37 -20.48
N GLY A 40 37.90 17.00 -21.73
CA GLY A 40 36.85 16.55 -22.65
C GLY A 40 36.11 15.31 -22.13
N ILE A 41 36.83 14.26 -21.73
CA ILE A 41 36.24 13.03 -21.18
C ILE A 41 35.48 13.32 -19.89
N SER A 42 36.04 14.16 -19.03
CA SER A 42 35.37 14.53 -17.78
C SER A 42 34.04 15.25 -18.02
N LEU A 43 34.03 16.21 -18.95
CA LEU A 43 32.82 16.93 -19.32
C LEU A 43 31.79 16.00 -19.99
N MET A 44 32.24 15.08 -20.83
CA MET A 44 31.37 14.07 -21.45
C MET A 44 30.76 13.11 -20.44
N PHE A 45 31.50 12.74 -19.40
CA PHE A 45 31.02 11.89 -18.31
C PHE A 45 29.88 12.58 -17.55
N ASP A 46 30.10 13.81 -17.10
CA ASP A 46 29.09 14.60 -16.39
C ASP A 46 27.89 14.94 -17.30
N GLY A 47 28.15 15.31 -18.56
CA GLY A 47 27.12 15.58 -19.55
C GLY A 47 26.22 14.37 -19.81
N SER A 48 26.81 13.19 -19.91
CA SER A 48 26.07 11.93 -20.10
C SER A 48 25.19 11.61 -18.88
N ALA A 49 25.70 11.82 -17.66
CA ALA A 49 24.93 11.65 -16.44
C ALA A 49 23.72 12.61 -16.38
N LEU A 50 23.90 13.89 -16.77
CA LEU A 50 22.81 14.86 -16.84
C LEU A 50 21.76 14.50 -17.90
N VAL A 51 22.18 13.98 -19.06
CA VAL A 51 21.26 13.49 -20.09
C VAL A 51 20.45 12.30 -19.57
N CYS A 52 21.08 11.33 -18.89
CA CYS A 52 20.37 10.23 -18.23
C CYS A 52 19.38 10.72 -17.17
N ALA A 53 19.77 11.73 -16.37
CA ALA A 53 18.89 12.35 -15.37
C ALA A 53 17.66 13.01 -16.04
N GLU A 54 17.84 13.69 -17.16
CA GLU A 54 16.75 14.28 -17.93
C GLU A 54 15.81 13.22 -18.51
N TYR A 55 16.36 12.12 -19.06
CA TYR A 55 15.53 10.99 -19.50
C TYR A 55 14.73 10.37 -18.34
N ALA A 56 15.35 10.20 -17.18
CA ALA A 56 14.68 9.70 -15.99
C ALA A 56 13.55 10.65 -15.54
N ARG A 57 13.78 11.97 -15.61
CA ARG A 57 12.78 13.00 -15.31
C ARG A 57 11.61 12.97 -16.30
N ARG A 58 11.89 12.90 -17.60
CA ARG A 58 10.86 12.80 -18.66
C ARG A 58 10.02 11.53 -18.55
N ALA A 59 10.61 10.43 -18.09
CA ALA A 59 9.86 9.20 -17.86
C ALA A 59 8.81 9.36 -16.75
N ILE A 60 9.10 10.16 -15.71
CA ILE A 60 8.12 10.49 -14.66
C ILE A 60 6.94 11.26 -15.25
N THR A 61 7.22 12.32 -16.03
CA THR A 61 6.17 13.12 -16.67
C THR A 61 5.41 12.35 -17.76
N ARG A 62 5.95 11.27 -18.31
CA ARG A 62 5.23 10.38 -19.23
C ARG A 62 4.49 9.24 -18.53
N GLY A 63 4.74 9.02 -17.23
CA GLY A 63 4.25 7.85 -16.51
C GLY A 63 4.87 6.53 -16.97
N THR A 64 6.00 6.58 -17.68
CA THR A 64 6.68 5.38 -18.22
C THR A 64 7.74 4.86 -17.25
N PRO A 65 8.08 3.56 -17.31
CA PRO A 65 9.19 3.02 -16.54
C PRO A 65 10.51 3.69 -16.95
N ALA A 66 11.36 4.01 -15.96
CA ALA A 66 12.66 4.68 -16.17
C ALA A 66 13.84 3.79 -15.72
N GLY A 67 13.72 2.47 -15.85
CA GLY A 67 14.67 1.50 -15.31
C GLY A 67 16.11 1.71 -15.83
N LEU A 68 16.28 1.80 -17.15
CA LEU A 68 17.59 1.94 -17.78
C LEU A 68 18.28 3.29 -17.45
N PRO A 69 17.61 4.46 -17.58
CA PRO A 69 18.20 5.72 -17.15
C PRO A 69 18.60 5.73 -15.67
N ARG A 70 17.81 5.10 -14.79
CA ARG A 70 18.15 4.99 -13.36
C ARG A 70 19.37 4.11 -13.12
N ALA A 71 19.45 2.97 -13.80
CA ALA A 71 20.62 2.09 -13.70
C ALA A 71 21.89 2.80 -14.20
N ALA A 72 21.78 3.57 -15.30
CA ALA A 72 22.89 4.36 -15.82
C ALA A 72 23.36 5.43 -14.81
N ILE A 73 22.44 6.18 -14.20
CA ILE A 73 22.79 7.16 -13.15
C ILE A 73 23.47 6.47 -11.97
N LEU A 74 22.95 5.33 -11.50
CA LEU A 74 23.58 4.57 -10.42
C LEU A 74 25.01 4.12 -10.80
N ALA A 75 25.23 3.70 -12.04
CA ALA A 75 26.55 3.35 -12.54
C ALA A 75 27.49 4.57 -12.55
N PHE A 76 27.03 5.73 -13.05
CA PHE A 76 27.80 6.97 -13.04
C PHE A 76 28.15 7.44 -11.62
N VAL A 77 27.19 7.40 -10.71
CA VAL A 77 27.38 7.76 -9.29
C VAL A 77 28.38 6.82 -8.62
N THR A 78 28.29 5.52 -8.91
CA THR A 78 29.24 4.53 -8.37
C THR A 78 30.64 4.77 -8.91
N ALA A 79 30.80 4.96 -10.21
CA ALA A 79 32.09 5.26 -10.83
C ALA A 79 32.69 6.59 -10.29
N SER A 80 31.86 7.63 -10.18
CA SER A 80 32.21 8.90 -9.57
C SER A 80 32.68 8.71 -8.12
N GLY A 81 31.93 7.94 -7.31
CA GLY A 81 32.27 7.65 -5.92
C GLY A 81 33.61 6.93 -5.75
N VAL A 82 33.94 6.00 -6.64
CA VAL A 82 35.26 5.33 -6.64
C VAL A 82 36.36 6.35 -6.98
N ILE A 83 36.14 7.20 -7.99
CA ILE A 83 37.10 8.22 -8.39
C ILE A 83 37.27 9.31 -7.31
N THR A 84 36.22 9.72 -6.62
CA THR A 84 36.36 10.70 -5.54
C THR A 84 36.98 10.06 -4.30
N TYR A 85 36.67 8.78 -4.02
CA TYR A 85 37.30 8.01 -2.94
C TYR A 85 38.82 7.97 -3.09
N THR A 86 39.34 7.50 -4.24
CA THR A 86 40.80 7.35 -4.30
C THR A 86 41.53 8.70 -4.41
N HIS A 87 40.84 9.78 -4.83
CA HIS A 87 41.42 11.13 -4.77
C HIS A 87 41.52 11.60 -3.31
N GLY A 88 40.43 11.50 -2.55
CA GLY A 88 40.45 11.82 -1.11
C GLY A 88 41.45 10.95 -0.35
N HIS A 89 41.56 9.67 -0.70
CA HIS A 89 42.53 8.76 -0.10
C HIS A 89 43.98 9.18 -0.37
N ALA A 90 44.28 9.69 -1.55
CA ALA A 90 45.62 10.18 -1.87
C ALA A 90 46.01 11.45 -1.07
N VAL A 91 45.02 12.28 -0.73
CA VAL A 91 45.25 13.56 -0.02
C VAL A 91 45.25 13.38 1.51
N GLY A 92 44.38 12.53 2.05
CA GLY A 92 44.16 12.43 3.49
C GLY A 92 43.79 11.03 3.99
N GLY A 93 44.16 9.99 3.24
CA GLY A 93 43.91 8.60 3.60
C GLY A 93 42.42 8.23 3.65
N VAL A 94 42.11 7.12 4.33
CA VAL A 94 40.75 6.54 4.39
C VAL A 94 39.67 7.55 4.81
N PRO A 95 39.85 8.39 5.85
CA PRO A 95 38.82 9.34 6.25
C PRO A 95 38.47 10.35 5.16
N ALA A 96 39.47 10.91 4.49
CA ALA A 96 39.26 11.84 3.38
C ALA A 96 38.65 11.14 2.16
N GLY A 97 39.06 9.89 1.88
CA GLY A 97 38.44 9.08 0.82
C GLY A 97 36.94 8.88 1.04
N ILE A 98 36.53 8.49 2.24
CA ILE A 98 35.10 8.32 2.58
C ILE A 98 34.35 9.65 2.46
N ALA A 99 34.92 10.74 2.96
CA ALA A 99 34.29 12.06 2.88
C ALA A 99 34.05 12.48 1.43
N PHE A 100 35.03 12.32 0.55
CA PHE A 100 34.88 12.65 -0.87
C PHE A 100 33.90 11.72 -1.59
N ALA A 101 33.93 10.41 -1.34
CA ALA A 101 32.97 9.46 -1.90
C ALA A 101 31.52 9.75 -1.48
N SER A 102 31.32 10.23 -0.25
CA SER A 102 30.00 10.55 0.28
C SER A 102 29.31 11.68 -0.51
N THR A 103 30.07 12.57 -1.15
CA THR A 103 29.50 13.66 -1.98
C THR A 103 28.75 13.13 -3.19
N SER A 104 29.25 12.08 -3.86
CA SER A 104 28.59 11.42 -4.98
C SER A 104 27.30 10.73 -4.54
N LEU A 105 27.31 10.07 -3.37
CA LEU A 105 26.12 9.43 -2.80
C LEU A 105 25.06 10.45 -2.40
N LEU A 106 25.48 11.58 -1.80
CA LEU A 106 24.59 12.66 -1.41
C LEU A 106 23.92 13.31 -2.63
N ALA A 107 24.65 13.48 -3.73
CA ALA A 107 24.10 13.97 -4.99
C ALA A 107 22.97 13.04 -5.50
N GLU A 108 23.19 11.72 -5.52
CA GLU A 108 22.13 10.78 -5.94
C GLU A 108 20.94 10.77 -4.99
N LEU A 109 21.18 10.87 -3.68
CA LEU A 109 20.10 10.98 -2.70
C LEU A 109 19.22 12.21 -2.97
N LEU A 110 19.83 13.37 -3.22
CA LEU A 110 19.10 14.60 -3.57
C LEU A 110 18.33 14.44 -4.88
N PHE A 111 18.93 13.82 -5.90
CA PHE A 111 18.24 13.50 -7.15
C PHE A 111 17.04 12.57 -6.91
N GLU A 112 17.19 11.54 -6.08
CA GLU A 112 16.10 10.62 -5.76
C GLU A 112 14.97 11.31 -5.00
N LEU A 113 15.28 12.17 -4.03
CA LEU A 113 14.27 12.96 -3.32
C LEU A 113 13.51 13.89 -4.28
N ASN A 114 14.24 14.60 -5.15
CA ASN A 114 13.63 15.46 -6.17
C ASN A 114 12.77 14.65 -7.16
N ARG A 115 13.21 13.46 -7.57
CA ARG A 115 12.42 12.56 -8.43
C ARG A 115 11.14 12.11 -7.74
N ARG A 116 11.17 11.83 -6.44
CA ARG A 116 9.98 11.45 -5.66
C ARG A 116 8.97 12.59 -5.60
N ASP A 117 9.44 13.79 -5.28
CA ASP A 117 8.61 15.00 -5.24
C ASP A 117 7.93 15.27 -6.59
N LEU A 118 8.68 15.21 -7.69
CA LEU A 118 8.14 15.34 -9.04
C LEU A 118 7.12 14.24 -9.37
N ARG A 119 7.39 12.99 -8.96
CA ARG A 119 6.50 11.85 -9.22
C ARG A 119 5.19 11.99 -8.47
N ASP A 120 5.24 12.44 -7.23
CA ASP A 120 4.03 12.63 -6.43
C ASP A 120 3.23 13.83 -6.93
N THR A 121 3.90 14.93 -7.31
CA THR A 121 3.26 16.07 -7.98
C THR A 121 2.53 15.65 -9.26
N GLU A 122 3.18 14.87 -10.13
CA GLU A 122 2.60 14.37 -11.38
C GLU A 122 1.43 13.39 -11.15
N ARG A 123 1.51 12.55 -10.10
CA ARG A 123 0.41 11.66 -9.71
C ARG A 123 -0.79 12.45 -9.23
N HIS A 124 -0.58 13.43 -8.36
CA HIS A 124 -1.61 14.33 -7.89
C HIS A 124 -2.27 15.09 -9.06
N ALA A 125 -1.48 15.60 -10.00
CA ALA A 125 -1.99 16.29 -11.19
C ALA A 125 -2.87 15.40 -12.08
N ARG A 126 -2.65 14.08 -12.07
CA ARG A 126 -3.45 13.09 -12.81
C ARG A 126 -4.65 12.56 -12.03
N GLY A 127 -4.92 13.07 -10.83
CA GLY A 127 -5.93 12.52 -9.94
C GLY A 127 -5.61 11.12 -9.43
N LEU A 128 -4.37 10.64 -9.61
CA LEU A 128 -3.91 9.37 -9.08
C LEU A 128 -3.56 9.59 -7.61
N VAL A 129 -4.48 9.23 -6.70
CA VAL A 129 -4.18 9.19 -5.27
C VAL A 129 -3.15 8.09 -5.06
N PRO A 130 -1.95 8.39 -4.52
CA PRO A 130 -1.00 7.34 -4.20
C PRO A 130 -1.66 6.42 -3.16
N GLU A 131 -1.86 5.15 -3.49
CA GLU A 131 -2.23 4.17 -2.48
C GLU A 131 -1.16 4.18 -1.39
N MET A 132 -1.57 4.62 -0.21
CA MET A 132 -0.66 4.81 0.91
C MET A 132 0.02 3.49 1.24
N LEU A 133 1.34 3.44 1.09
CA LEU A 133 2.13 2.36 1.68
C LEU A 133 1.84 2.31 3.20
N PRO A 134 1.97 1.15 3.85
CA PRO A 134 1.78 1.05 5.28
C PRO A 134 2.64 2.10 5.99
N ARG A 135 2.01 2.95 6.80
CA ARG A 135 2.67 4.02 7.55
C ARG A 135 3.39 3.41 8.76
N ILE A 136 4.61 2.90 8.53
CA ILE A 136 5.46 2.37 9.60
C ILE A 136 6.23 3.54 10.22
N PRO A 137 6.04 3.84 11.52
CA PRO A 137 6.72 4.95 12.17
C PRO A 137 8.24 4.69 12.27
N LEU A 138 9.04 5.75 12.29
CA LEU A 138 10.50 5.65 12.39
C LEU A 138 10.95 4.85 13.63
N VAL A 139 10.24 5.01 14.74
CA VAL A 139 10.52 4.27 15.99
C VAL A 139 10.37 2.75 15.78
N ALA A 140 9.40 2.30 14.97
CA ALA A 140 9.22 0.88 14.67
C ALA A 140 10.36 0.33 13.81
N TRP A 141 10.93 1.14 12.92
CA TRP A 141 12.13 0.75 12.16
C TRP A 141 13.35 0.52 13.06
N VAL A 142 13.47 1.29 14.13
CA VAL A 142 14.58 1.17 15.10
C VAL A 142 14.35 0.00 16.05
N MET A 143 13.16 -0.10 16.65
CA MET A 143 12.88 -1.10 17.69
C MET A 143 12.54 -2.48 17.12
N PHE A 144 11.88 -2.54 15.96
CA PHE A 144 11.38 -3.77 15.35
C PHE A 144 11.71 -3.83 13.84
N PRO A 145 13.00 -3.84 13.46
CA PRO A 145 13.40 -3.76 12.06
C PRO A 145 12.90 -4.95 11.24
N ALA A 146 12.94 -6.16 11.79
CA ALA A 146 12.50 -7.38 11.11
C ALA A 146 11.00 -7.37 10.79
N GLU A 147 10.16 -6.97 11.75
CA GLU A 147 8.70 -6.95 11.57
C GLU A 147 8.26 -5.78 10.68
N SER A 148 8.95 -4.65 10.77
CA SER A 148 8.78 -3.52 9.85
C SER A 148 9.06 -3.94 8.40
N TRP A 149 10.15 -4.68 8.17
CA TRP A 149 10.49 -5.18 6.83
C TRP A 149 9.50 -6.24 6.32
N ARG A 150 9.02 -7.15 7.19
CA ARG A 150 7.97 -8.11 6.83
C ARG A 150 6.66 -7.42 6.45
N THR A 151 6.24 -6.44 7.23
CA THR A 151 5.01 -5.67 7.00
C THR A 151 5.07 -4.92 5.67
N LEU A 152 6.19 -4.24 5.41
CA LEU A 152 6.43 -3.58 4.13
C LEU A 152 6.39 -4.58 2.97
N ARG A 153 7.08 -5.72 3.10
CA ARG A 153 7.15 -6.76 2.05
C ARG A 153 5.78 -7.37 1.74
N ARG A 154 4.95 -7.66 2.75
CA ARG A 154 3.59 -8.17 2.56
C ARG A 154 2.72 -7.18 1.80
N ALA A 155 2.76 -5.91 2.19
CA ALA A 155 2.00 -4.85 1.52
C ALA A 155 2.45 -4.64 0.06
N VAL A 156 3.76 -4.68 -0.20
CA VAL A 156 4.30 -4.61 -1.56
C VAL A 156 3.93 -5.87 -2.35
N GLY A 157 4.02 -7.06 -1.76
CA GLY A 157 3.65 -8.32 -2.38
C GLY A 157 2.18 -8.38 -2.82
N ALA A 158 1.26 -7.94 -1.96
CA ALA A 158 -0.16 -7.83 -2.30
C ALA A 158 -0.42 -6.92 -3.51
N ARG A 159 0.33 -5.81 -3.64
CA ARG A 159 0.26 -4.92 -4.80
C ARG A 159 0.91 -5.48 -6.05
N LEU A 160 1.93 -6.31 -5.92
CA LEU A 160 2.52 -6.99 -7.07
C LEU A 160 1.58 -8.05 -7.62
N ALA A 161 0.86 -8.76 -6.74
CA ALA A 161 -0.15 -9.74 -7.13
C ALA A 161 -1.29 -9.11 -7.94
N THR A 162 -1.71 -7.88 -7.62
CA THR A 162 -2.74 -7.16 -8.41
C THR A 162 -2.23 -6.65 -9.76
N LEU A 163 -0.92 -6.53 -9.94
CA LEU A 163 -0.29 -6.13 -11.20
C LEU A 163 0.04 -7.31 -12.12
N ASP A 164 -0.11 -8.54 -11.64
CA ASP A 164 0.15 -9.75 -12.43
C ASP A 164 -1.08 -10.09 -13.28
N PRO A 165 -1.06 -9.85 -14.61
CA PRO A 165 -2.20 -10.13 -15.47
C PRO A 165 -2.45 -11.63 -15.64
N VAL A 166 -1.49 -12.49 -15.29
CA VAL A 166 -1.63 -13.96 -15.35
C VAL A 166 -2.45 -14.48 -14.17
N SER A 167 -2.46 -13.75 -13.05
CA SER A 167 -3.27 -14.06 -11.86
C SER A 167 -4.72 -13.55 -11.96
N ALA A 168 -5.10 -12.94 -13.09
CA ALA A 168 -6.49 -12.55 -13.38
C ALA A 168 -7.35 -13.73 -13.89
N GLU A 169 -6.78 -14.93 -14.01
CA GLU A 169 -7.56 -16.16 -13.93
C GLU A 169 -8.00 -16.30 -12.47
N THR A 170 -9.31 -16.16 -12.25
CA THR A 170 -10.01 -16.25 -10.97
C THR A 170 -9.24 -17.12 -9.96
N PRO A 171 -8.69 -16.55 -8.87
CA PRO A 171 -8.27 -17.38 -7.76
C PRO A 171 -9.48 -18.21 -7.37
N ASP A 172 -9.35 -19.53 -7.45
CA ASP A 172 -10.25 -20.46 -6.79
C ASP A 172 -10.32 -19.99 -5.34
N ALA A 173 -11.39 -19.26 -5.03
CA ALA A 173 -11.59 -18.69 -3.73
C ALA A 173 -11.69 -19.88 -2.77
N PRO A 174 -10.94 -19.90 -1.66
CA PRO A 174 -11.13 -20.93 -0.67
C PRO A 174 -12.61 -20.95 -0.28
N ALA A 175 -13.20 -22.14 -0.41
CA ALA A 175 -14.61 -22.41 -0.20
C ALA A 175 -15.15 -21.72 1.06
N ASP A 176 -16.35 -21.16 0.91
CA ASP A 176 -17.33 -20.79 1.91
C ASP A 176 -16.86 -20.75 3.36
N THR A 177 -16.59 -19.54 3.84
CA THR A 177 -16.89 -19.20 5.23
C THR A 177 -18.18 -18.37 5.23
N PRO A 178 -19.32 -18.94 5.68
CA PRO A 178 -20.57 -18.20 5.71
C PRO A 178 -20.42 -17.03 6.70
N GLY A 179 -20.71 -15.81 6.23
CA GLY A 179 -20.75 -14.61 7.08
C GLY A 179 -19.83 -13.45 6.66
N HIS A 180 -19.08 -13.53 5.57
CA HIS A 180 -18.35 -12.38 5.02
C HIS A 180 -18.76 -12.12 3.57
N ALA A 181 -19.94 -11.55 3.37
CA ALA A 181 -20.28 -10.92 2.09
C ALA A 181 -19.23 -9.83 1.79
N ASN A 182 -18.43 -10.06 0.74
CA ASN A 182 -17.39 -9.16 0.24
C ASN A 182 -17.90 -7.71 0.23
N GLY A 183 -17.08 -6.74 0.68
CA GLY A 183 -17.50 -5.33 0.78
C GLY A 183 -18.13 -4.76 -0.50
N THR A 184 -17.74 -5.31 -1.66
CA THR A 184 -18.31 -5.05 -2.98
C THR A 184 -19.79 -5.47 -3.10
N VAL A 185 -20.16 -6.65 -2.58
CA VAL A 185 -21.55 -7.14 -2.55
C VAL A 185 -22.42 -6.24 -1.69
N ARG A 186 -21.93 -5.87 -0.50
CA ARG A 186 -22.67 -4.98 0.40
C ARG A 186 -22.92 -3.60 -0.21
N ALA A 187 -21.93 -3.06 -0.95
CA ALA A 187 -22.07 -1.80 -1.66
C ALA A 187 -23.05 -1.90 -2.83
N ALA A 188 -22.97 -2.99 -3.61
CA ALA A 188 -23.88 -3.25 -4.73
C ALA A 188 -25.33 -3.41 -4.28
N VAL A 189 -25.59 -4.16 -3.21
CA VAL A 189 -26.92 -4.33 -2.62
C VAL A 189 -27.49 -2.99 -2.13
N ARG A 190 -26.70 -2.17 -1.44
CA ARG A 190 -27.15 -0.84 -0.99
C ARG A 190 -27.43 0.11 -2.14
N ALA A 191 -26.63 0.05 -3.21
CA ALA A 191 -26.85 0.85 -4.40
C ALA A 191 -28.14 0.44 -5.13
N ALA A 192 -28.37 -0.87 -5.28
CA ALA A 192 -29.58 -1.41 -5.90
C ALA A 192 -30.84 -1.04 -5.10
N ALA A 193 -30.81 -1.18 -3.77
CA ALA A 193 -31.90 -0.79 -2.89
C ALA A 193 -32.20 0.72 -2.93
N ALA A 194 -31.17 1.57 -3.09
CA ALA A 194 -31.36 3.01 -3.24
C ALA A 194 -32.03 3.40 -4.58
N THR A 195 -31.80 2.61 -5.64
CA THR A 195 -32.43 2.84 -6.95
C THR A 195 -33.81 2.21 -7.09
N MET A 196 -34.15 1.23 -6.25
CA MET A 196 -35.39 0.46 -6.31
C MET A 196 -36.05 0.38 -4.91
N PRO A 197 -36.62 1.49 -4.39
CA PRO A 197 -37.09 1.57 -3.00
C PRO A 197 -38.30 0.67 -2.68
N GLU A 198 -39.06 0.24 -3.69
CA GLU A 198 -40.23 -0.63 -3.54
C GLU A 198 -39.94 -2.10 -3.91
N ALA A 199 -38.70 -2.43 -4.25
CA ALA A 199 -38.33 -3.77 -4.70
C ALA A 199 -38.06 -4.71 -3.51
N THR A 200 -38.47 -5.97 -3.66
CA THR A 200 -38.22 -7.00 -2.66
C THR A 200 -36.76 -7.46 -2.67
N ALA A 201 -36.34 -8.18 -1.62
CA ALA A 201 -34.97 -8.69 -1.56
C ALA A 201 -34.67 -9.68 -2.70
N GLU A 202 -35.68 -10.39 -3.15
CA GLU A 202 -35.66 -11.29 -4.31
C GLU A 202 -35.44 -10.51 -5.61
N ASP A 203 -36.16 -9.41 -5.82
CA ASP A 203 -36.02 -8.55 -7.00
C ASP A 203 -34.61 -7.92 -7.08
N ILE A 204 -34.06 -7.54 -5.94
CA ILE A 204 -32.69 -6.99 -5.83
C ILE A 204 -31.64 -8.07 -6.13
N ALA A 205 -31.82 -9.29 -5.61
CA ALA A 205 -30.94 -10.42 -5.89
C ALA A 205 -30.95 -10.80 -7.38
N GLU A 206 -32.13 -10.87 -7.99
CA GLU A 206 -32.30 -11.13 -9.42
C GLU A 206 -31.62 -10.05 -10.28
N LYS A 207 -31.77 -8.78 -9.89
CA LYS A 207 -31.15 -7.68 -10.63
C LYS A 207 -29.63 -7.65 -10.51
N LEU A 208 -29.08 -8.10 -9.38
CA LEU A 208 -27.64 -8.23 -9.20
C LEU A 208 -27.09 -9.43 -9.99
N ALA A 209 -27.85 -10.52 -10.10
CA ALA A 209 -27.50 -11.66 -10.93
C ALA A 209 -27.39 -11.29 -12.42
N GLU A 210 -28.26 -10.40 -12.93
CA GLU A 210 -28.13 -9.86 -14.31
C GLU A 210 -26.79 -9.14 -14.55
N VAL A 211 -26.20 -8.53 -13.52
CA VAL A 211 -24.92 -7.81 -13.59
C VAL A 211 -23.75 -8.73 -13.20
N ARG A 212 -23.97 -10.05 -13.16
CA ARG A 212 -22.99 -11.09 -12.77
C ARG A 212 -22.49 -10.95 -11.33
N ILE A 213 -23.31 -10.41 -10.43
CA ILE A 213 -23.04 -10.37 -8.99
C ILE A 213 -23.95 -11.44 -8.35
N ASP A 214 -23.39 -12.62 -8.09
CA ASP A 214 -24.13 -13.75 -7.53
C ASP A 214 -24.36 -13.54 -6.02
N VAL A 215 -25.60 -13.27 -5.65
CA VAL A 215 -26.01 -12.93 -4.28
C VAL A 215 -27.39 -13.53 -4.04
N ASP A 216 -27.52 -14.30 -2.97
CA ASP A 216 -28.80 -14.86 -2.56
C ASP A 216 -29.68 -13.80 -1.86
N ALA A 217 -31.00 -14.00 -1.89
CA ALA A 217 -31.95 -13.08 -1.29
C ALA A 217 -31.78 -12.94 0.25
N ASP A 218 -31.22 -13.94 0.93
CA ASP A 218 -30.97 -13.92 2.38
C ASP A 218 -29.77 -13.02 2.74
N THR A 219 -28.73 -13.01 1.90
CA THR A 219 -27.62 -12.08 1.98
C THR A 219 -28.09 -10.65 1.74
N VAL A 220 -29.02 -10.43 0.80
CA VAL A 220 -29.64 -9.11 0.58
C VAL A 220 -30.42 -8.65 1.83
N ARG A 221 -31.28 -9.50 2.39
CA ARG A 221 -32.04 -9.20 3.62
C ARG A 221 -31.12 -8.88 4.80
N THR A 222 -30.03 -9.64 4.95
CA THR A 222 -29.02 -9.42 5.99
C THR A 222 -28.31 -8.08 5.83
N VAL A 223 -27.95 -7.69 4.59
CA VAL A 223 -27.30 -6.40 4.31
C VAL A 223 -28.24 -5.21 4.54
N LEU A 224 -29.53 -5.39 4.26
CA LEU A 224 -30.58 -4.38 4.46
C LEU A 224 -31.11 -4.34 5.90
N GLY A 225 -30.63 -5.23 6.78
CA GLY A 225 -31.07 -5.28 8.18
C GLY A 225 -32.52 -5.75 8.36
N GLN A 226 -33.10 -6.38 7.33
CA GLN A 226 -34.43 -6.98 7.36
C GLN A 226 -34.31 -8.44 7.84
N GLN A 227 -33.87 -8.66 9.07
CA GLN A 227 -33.91 -10.01 9.66
C GLN A 227 -35.35 -10.33 10.06
N ASP A 228 -35.95 -11.28 9.35
CA ASP A 228 -37.23 -11.87 9.71
C ASP A 228 -37.04 -12.65 11.03
N SER A 229 -37.86 -12.37 12.04
CA SER A 229 -37.69 -12.90 13.41
C SER A 229 -37.88 -14.42 13.53
N ARG A 230 -38.10 -15.11 12.41
CA ARG A 230 -38.50 -16.52 12.35
C ARG A 230 -37.35 -17.51 12.11
N SER A 231 -36.14 -17.05 11.78
CA SER A 231 -35.02 -17.94 11.44
C SER A 231 -33.74 -17.60 12.21
N VAL A 232 -33.78 -17.75 13.54
CA VAL A 232 -32.53 -17.94 14.29
C VAL A 232 -32.07 -19.39 14.07
N GLU A 233 -31.05 -19.57 13.24
CA GLU A 233 -30.39 -20.86 13.09
C GLU A 233 -29.60 -21.24 14.35
N VAL A 234 -29.62 -22.53 14.70
CA VAL A 234 -28.99 -23.07 15.93
C VAL A 234 -27.49 -22.80 15.96
N THR A 235 -26.88 -22.68 14.78
CA THR A 235 -25.45 -22.49 14.57
C THR A 235 -24.93 -21.17 15.12
N ASP A 236 -25.79 -20.16 15.31
CA ASP A 236 -25.43 -18.84 15.85
C ASP A 236 -25.57 -18.74 17.38
N LEU A 237 -26.11 -19.78 18.02
CA LEU A 237 -26.31 -19.83 19.46
C LEU A 237 -25.16 -20.60 20.11
N SER A 238 -24.54 -19.99 21.13
CA SER A 238 -23.55 -20.68 21.95
C SER A 238 -24.16 -21.94 22.58
N GLU A 239 -23.51 -23.10 22.41
CA GLU A 239 -23.76 -24.36 23.16
C GLU A 239 -23.44 -24.25 24.67
N GLY A 240 -23.21 -23.03 25.18
CA GLY A 240 -22.98 -22.73 26.59
C GLY A 240 -24.28 -22.70 27.41
N THR A 241 -24.20 -22.22 28.66
CA THR A 241 -25.34 -22.19 29.60
C THR A 241 -26.60 -21.51 29.04
N ILE A 242 -27.79 -21.84 29.55
CA ILE A 242 -29.08 -21.21 29.20
C ILE A 242 -28.99 -19.66 29.23
N SER A 243 -28.27 -19.09 30.19
CA SER A 243 -28.07 -17.64 30.28
C SER A 243 -27.22 -17.05 29.14
N ALA A 244 -26.29 -17.82 28.58
CA ALA A 244 -25.53 -17.43 27.39
C ALA A 244 -26.42 -17.44 26.15
N THR A 245 -27.19 -18.51 25.95
CA THR A 245 -28.15 -18.62 24.84
C THR A 245 -29.20 -17.50 24.87
N VAL A 246 -29.77 -17.18 26.05
CA VAL A 246 -30.71 -16.06 26.20
C VAL A 246 -30.05 -14.71 25.88
N ARG A 247 -28.80 -14.51 26.31
CA ARG A 247 -28.04 -13.28 26.00
C ARG A 247 -27.75 -13.15 24.50
N ASP A 248 -27.44 -14.26 23.84
CA ASP A 248 -27.19 -14.30 22.40
C ASP A 248 -28.48 -13.98 21.63
N CYS A 249 -29.63 -14.54 22.02
CA CYS A 249 -30.92 -14.20 21.43
C CYS A 249 -31.22 -12.69 21.54
N VAL A 250 -30.99 -12.09 22.71
CA VAL A 250 -31.18 -10.64 22.92
C VAL A 250 -30.18 -9.82 22.08
N ARG A 251 -28.92 -10.27 21.99
CA ARG A 251 -27.88 -9.63 21.17
C ARG A 251 -28.24 -9.65 19.68
N LEU A 252 -28.88 -10.74 19.24
CA LEU A 252 -29.40 -10.93 17.88
C LEU A 252 -30.73 -10.20 17.65
N GLY A 253 -31.23 -9.42 18.62
CA GLY A 253 -32.40 -8.57 18.46
C GLY A 253 -33.74 -9.29 18.69
N VAL A 254 -33.75 -10.55 19.11
CA VAL A 254 -34.98 -11.28 19.46
C VAL A 254 -35.51 -10.74 20.78
N ARG A 255 -36.71 -10.17 20.76
CA ARG A 255 -37.36 -9.56 21.94
C ARG A 255 -38.62 -10.27 22.40
N ASP A 256 -39.17 -11.17 21.59
CA ASP A 256 -40.33 -11.98 21.99
C ASP A 256 -39.89 -13.13 22.91
N VAL A 257 -40.60 -13.26 24.04
CA VAL A 257 -40.34 -14.28 25.06
C VAL A 257 -40.56 -15.68 24.50
N GLU A 258 -41.56 -15.87 23.64
CA GLU A 258 -41.87 -17.20 23.08
C GLU A 258 -40.79 -17.69 22.12
N ASP A 259 -40.22 -16.79 21.33
CA ASP A 259 -39.15 -17.13 20.39
C ASP A 259 -37.83 -17.41 21.11
N ILE A 260 -37.53 -16.71 22.21
CA ILE A 260 -36.39 -17.00 23.08
C ILE A 260 -36.54 -18.37 23.74
N VAL A 261 -37.74 -18.71 24.23
CA VAL A 261 -38.02 -20.03 24.83
C VAL A 261 -37.83 -21.14 23.79
N ARG A 262 -38.34 -20.95 22.57
CA ARG A 262 -38.17 -21.91 21.47
C ARG A 262 -36.70 -22.10 21.10
N ALA A 263 -35.91 -21.03 21.05
CA ALA A 263 -34.48 -21.08 20.79
C ALA A 263 -33.71 -21.84 21.89
N VAL A 264 -34.04 -21.56 23.16
CA VAL A 264 -33.45 -22.29 24.30
C VAL A 264 -33.82 -23.77 24.28
N HIS A 265 -35.07 -24.12 24.00
CA HIS A 265 -35.48 -25.54 23.88
C HIS A 265 -34.81 -26.27 22.74
N LYS A 266 -34.47 -25.57 21.66
CA LYS A 266 -33.77 -26.15 20.50
C LYS A 266 -32.31 -26.51 20.82
N VAL A 267 -31.66 -25.76 21.73
CA VAL A 267 -30.26 -25.96 22.14
C VAL A 267 -30.13 -26.86 23.38
N HIS A 268 -30.97 -26.63 24.40
CA HIS A 268 -30.86 -27.26 25.73
C HIS A 268 -31.90 -28.34 26.00
N GLY A 269 -32.79 -28.61 25.04
CA GLY A 269 -33.89 -29.55 25.19
C GLY A 269 -35.13 -28.96 25.86
N SER A 270 -36.27 -29.63 25.69
CA SER A 270 -37.58 -29.19 26.18
C SER A 270 -37.79 -29.34 27.69
N GLU A 271 -36.81 -29.89 28.41
CA GLU A 271 -36.85 -30.08 29.87
C GLU A 271 -36.64 -28.77 30.65
N VAL A 272 -36.22 -27.69 29.98
CA VAL A 272 -36.01 -26.38 30.61
C VAL A 272 -37.36 -25.69 30.85
N PRO A 273 -37.73 -25.37 32.11
CA PRO A 273 -38.97 -24.68 32.40
C PRO A 273 -38.99 -23.26 31.85
N ARG A 274 -40.12 -22.86 31.26
CA ARG A 274 -40.36 -21.50 30.74
C ARG A 274 -40.07 -20.41 31.79
N ASP A 275 -40.39 -20.69 33.06
CA ASP A 275 -40.15 -19.78 34.18
C ASP A 275 -38.67 -19.49 34.42
N THR A 276 -37.79 -20.44 34.11
CA THR A 276 -36.35 -20.28 34.23
C THR A 276 -35.81 -19.35 33.13
N VAL A 277 -36.31 -19.48 31.90
CA VAL A 277 -35.94 -18.62 30.76
C VAL A 277 -36.43 -17.19 30.98
N THR A 278 -37.68 -17.01 31.42
CA THR A 278 -38.25 -15.67 31.68
C THR A 278 -37.57 -14.97 32.85
N ARG A 279 -37.24 -15.69 33.93
CA ARG A 279 -36.47 -15.13 35.06
C ARG A 279 -35.06 -14.70 34.64
N THR A 280 -34.44 -15.49 33.77
CA THR A 280 -33.09 -15.19 33.24
C THR A 280 -33.13 -13.98 32.31
N LEU A 281 -34.13 -13.90 31.43
CA LEU A 281 -34.34 -12.74 30.55
C LEU A 281 -34.53 -11.45 31.35
N ARG A 282 -35.39 -11.45 32.38
CA ARG A 282 -35.61 -10.30 33.27
C ARG A 282 -34.36 -9.85 34.04
N ARG A 283 -33.37 -10.72 34.21
CA ARG A 283 -32.12 -10.40 34.90
C ARG A 283 -31.07 -9.80 33.96
N ILE A 284 -31.22 -10.03 32.66
CA ILE A 284 -30.25 -9.62 31.61
C ILE A 284 -30.74 -8.37 30.87
N SER A 285 -32.05 -8.18 30.74
CA SER A 285 -32.70 -6.94 30.27
C SER A 285 -32.59 -5.82 31.29
#